data_AF-A0A379XRM4-F1
#
_entry.id   AF-A0A379XRM4-F1
#
_cell.length_a   1.000
_cell.length_b   1.000
_cell.length_c   1.000
_cell.angle_alpha   90.00
_cell.angle_beta   90.00
_cell.angle_gamma   90.00
#
_symmetry.space_group_name_H-M   'P 1'
#
loop_
_entity.id
_entity.type
_entity.pdbx_description
1 polymer ?
#
loop_
_entity_poly.entity_id
_entity_poly.type
_entity_poly.pdbx_seq_one_letter_code
_entity_poly.pdbx_strand_id
1 'polypeptide(L)' 'MLAPFSSQDFHAKWQGDTLRVGYIDDFGGLHINQYHCVGTLCSLKDK' A
#
# COMPACT_ATOMS: atom_id res chain seq x y z
N MET A 1 5.95 -6.23 8.00
CA MET A 1 6.70 -7.17 7.15
C MET A 1 5.73 -8.26 6.72
N LEU A 2 5.46 -8.38 5.42
CA LEU A 2 4.68 -9.50 4.88
C LEU A 2 5.65 -10.57 4.37
N ALA A 3 5.32 -11.84 4.62
CA ALA A 3 6.08 -12.95 4.07
C ALA A 3 5.76 -13.15 2.57
N PRO A 4 6.65 -13.79 1.79
CA PRO A 4 6.37 -14.13 0.40
C PRO A 4 5.06 -14.92 0.26
N PHE A 5 4.22 -14.53 -0.71
CA PHE A 5 2.90 -15.14 -0.98
C PHE A 5 1.91 -15.12 0.19
N SER A 6 2.14 -14.29 1.22
CA SER A 6 1.20 -14.11 2.33
C SER A 6 0.34 -12.86 2.16
N SER A 7 -0.79 -12.85 2.86
CA SER A 7 -1.63 -11.67 3.07
C SER A 7 -1.75 -11.38 4.57
N GLN A 8 -2.04 -10.13 4.91
CA GLN A 8 -2.30 -9.70 6.28
C GLN A 8 -3.38 -8.63 6.25
N ASP A 9 -4.40 -8.79 7.09
CA ASP A 9 -5.41 -7.78 7.32
C ASP A 9 -4.88 -6.71 8.27
N PHE A 10 -5.17 -5.44 7.97
CA PHE A 10 -4.75 -4.31 8.79
C PHE A 10 -5.86 -3.26 8.87
N HIS A 11 -5.93 -2.57 10.01
CA HIS A 11 -6.82 -1.43 10.18
C HIS A 11 -6.08 -0.16 9.82
N ALA A 12 -6.49 0.52 8.77
CA ALA A 12 -5.98 1.83 8.38
C ALA A 12 -7.11 2.83 8.20
N LYS A 13 -6.86 4.08 8.59
CA LYS A 13 -7.72 5.21 8.23
C LYS A 13 -7.25 5.74 6.87
N TRP A 14 -8.09 5.66 5.85
CA TRP A 14 -7.88 6.34 4.57
C TRP A 14 -9.01 7.32 4.29
N GLN A 15 -8.75 8.29 3.42
CA GLN A 15 -9.72 9.31 3.04
C GLN A 15 -9.86 9.31 1.51
N GLY A 16 -11.11 9.22 1.04
CA GLY A 16 -11.41 9.16 -0.39
C GLY A 16 -11.07 7.82 -1.03
N ASP A 17 -10.67 7.87 -2.29
CA ASP A 17 -10.35 6.76 -3.18
C ASP A 17 -8.83 6.47 -3.27
N THR A 18 -8.05 7.03 -2.34
CA THR A 18 -6.59 7.00 -2.41
C THR A 18 -6.01 6.35 -1.16
N LEU A 19 -5.24 5.28 -1.37
CA LEU A 19 -4.46 4.60 -0.33
C LEU A 19 -2.97 4.87 -0.54
N ARG A 20 -2.23 5.19 0.53
CA ARG A 20 -0.78 5.37 0.50
C ARG A 20 -0.13 4.30 1.36
N VAL A 21 0.69 3.46 0.75
CA VAL A 21 1.38 2.37 1.44
C VAL A 21 2.88 2.63 1.41
N GLY A 22 3.46 2.74 2.60
CA GLY A 22 4.89 2.88 2.79
C GLY A 22 5.58 1.52 2.85
N TYR A 23 6.78 1.41 2.25
CA TYR A 23 7.66 0.26 2.44
C TYR A 23 9.10 0.72 2.65
N ILE A 24 9.86 -0.10 3.35
CA ILE A 24 11.29 0.11 3.61
C ILE A 24 12.05 -0.80 2.64
N ASP A 25 13.00 -0.24 1.91
CA ASP A 25 13.89 -1.01 1.03
C ASP A 25 15.08 -1.61 1.80
N ASP A 26 15.89 -2.43 1.12
CA ASP A 26 17.05 -3.10 1.71
C ASP A 26 18.15 -2.12 2.18
N PHE A 27 18.11 -0.86 1.73
CA PHE A 27 19.04 0.21 2.11
C PHE A 27 18.48 1.09 3.25
N GLY A 28 17.29 0.79 3.77
CA GLY A 28 16.62 1.57 4.82
C GLY A 28 15.88 2.81 4.31
N GLY A 29 15.73 2.96 3.00
CA GLY A 29 14.95 4.03 2.37
C GLY A 29 13.44 3.82 2.56
N LEU A 30 12.72 4.88 2.94
CA LEU A 30 11.26 4.88 2.99
C LEU A 30 10.68 5.30 1.64
N HIS A 31 9.93 4.41 1.01
CA HIS A 31 9.20 4.67 -0.23
C HIS A 31 7.71 4.64 0.02
N ILE A 32 6.96 5.45 -0.73
CA ILE A 32 5.50 5.54 -0.61
C ILE A 32 4.87 5.32 -1.97
N ASN A 33 4.11 4.23 -2.09
CA ASN A 33 3.29 3.95 -3.26
C ASN A 33 1.89 4.50 -3.05
N GLN A 34 1.36 5.16 -4.08
CA GLN A 34 -0.03 5.60 -4.10
C GLN A 34 -0.87 4.58 -4.88
N TYR A 35 -1.99 4.18 -4.30
CA TYR A 35 -2.96 3.29 -4.89
C TYR A 35 -4.28 4.03 -5.09
N HIS A 36 -4.92 3.80 -6.22
CA HIS A 36 -6.28 4.25 -6.49
C HIS A 36 -7.26 3.10 -6.19
N CYS A 37 -8.29 3.37 -5.41
CA CYS A 37 -9.22 2.39 -4.88
C CYS A 37 -10.62 2.61 -5.43
N VAL A 38 -11.20 1.56 -6.03
CA VAL A 38 -12.57 1.55 -6.53
C VAL A 38 -13.33 0.45 -5.77
N GLY A 39 -14.21 0.85 -4.85
CA GLY A 39 -14.86 -0.07 -3.94
C GLY A 39 -13.88 -0.68 -2.93
N THR A 40 -13.75 -2.01 -2.93
CA THR A 40 -12.85 -2.76 -2.02
C THR A 40 -11.50 -3.10 -2.65
N LEU A 41 -11.28 -2.77 -3.93
CA LEU A 41 -10.07 -3.10 -4.66
C LEU A 41 -9.23 -1.85 -4.91
N CYS A 42 -7.93 -1.96 -4.70
CA CYS A 42 -6.96 -0.89 -4.95
C CYS A 42 -5.91 -1.36 -5.94
N SER A 43 -5.59 -0.52 -6.92
CA SER A 43 -4.52 -0.73 -7.90
C SER A 43 -3.42 0.31 -7.73
N LEU A 44 -2.17 -0.08 -7.96
CA LEU A 44 -1.05 0.86 -7.94
C LEU A 44 -1.31 1.95 -8.99
N LYS A 45 -1.20 3.21 -8.59
CA LYS A 45 -1.29 4.31 -9.53
C LYS A 45 0.04 4.37 -10.28
N ASP A 46 0.05 3.89 -11.54
CA ASP A 46 1.18 4.07 -12.43
C ASP A 46 1.51 5.56 -12.57
N LYS A 47 2.81 5.87 -12.66
CA LYS A 47 3.30 7.23 -12.85
C LYS A 47 2.97 7.77 -14.23
#